data_AF-A0AAN0JY86-F1
#
_entry.id   AF-A0AAN0JY86-F1
#
_cell.length_a   1.000
_cell.length_b   1.000
_cell.length_c   1.000
_cell.angle_alpha   90.00
_cell.angle_beta   90.00
_cell.angle_gamma   90.00
#
_symmetry.space_group_name_H-M   'P 1'
#
loop_
_entity.id
_entity.type
_entity.pdbx_description
1 polymer ?
#
loop_
_entity_poly.entity_id
_entity_poly.type
_entity_poly.pdbx_seq_one_letter_code
_entity_poly.pdbx_strand_id
1 'polypeptide(L)'
;MASCSSAGVDEDQLGEGDVVQKPSKIPKTSIWDTTDEESIQSQLIMSVLYNGGCLGLSYYDTESGQLCIMLDVAETKDYEILKRVIMQVEPSIVLSSSKQNENMQQILKDCSSPEGDTGSIFACSISVEVLPSVEFSK
;
A
#
# COMPACT_ATOMS: atom_id res chain seq x y z
N MET A 1 7.22 -81.10 8.67
CA MET A 1 8.44 -80.24 8.73
C MET A 1 8.05 -78.92 8.08
N ALA A 2 8.10 -77.72 8.65
CA ALA A 2 8.60 -77.13 9.90
C ALA A 2 7.60 -75.99 10.29
N SER A 3 7.20 -75.83 11.56
CA SER A 3 7.73 -74.94 12.61
C SER A 3 7.55 -73.41 12.38
N CYS A 4 6.59 -72.86 13.16
CA CYS A 4 6.39 -71.54 13.79
C CYS A 4 7.13 -70.27 13.31
N SER A 5 6.41 -69.13 13.21
CA SER A 5 6.36 -68.08 14.26
C SER A 5 5.55 -66.83 13.84
N SER A 6 4.99 -66.19 14.86
CA SER A 6 3.98 -65.11 14.93
C SER A 6 4.53 -63.68 14.97
N ALA A 7 3.67 -62.70 14.64
CA ALA A 7 3.55 -61.29 15.14
C ALA A 7 3.25 -60.34 13.96
N GLY A 8 2.38 -59.33 14.04
CA GLY A 8 1.54 -58.82 15.12
C GLY A 8 0.28 -58.16 14.53
N VAL A 9 -0.69 -57.93 15.40
CA VAL A 9 -1.96 -57.23 15.16
C VAL A 9 -1.77 -55.84 15.75
N ASP A 10 -1.96 -54.79 14.95
CA ASP A 10 -2.12 -53.44 15.47
C ASP A 10 -3.49 -52.92 15.03
N GLU A 11 -4.25 -52.55 16.05
CA GLU A 11 -5.63 -52.13 16.03
C GLU A 11 -5.79 -50.67 15.62
N ASP A 12 -6.97 -50.39 15.06
CA ASP A 12 -7.52 -49.07 14.76
C ASP A 12 -7.45 -48.08 15.94
N GLN A 13 -7.18 -46.80 15.65
CA GLN A 13 -8.09 -45.63 15.79
C GLN A 13 -7.44 -44.29 16.22
N LEU A 14 -8.02 -43.22 15.66
CA LEU A 14 -8.18 -41.83 16.14
C LEU A 14 -7.07 -40.79 15.89
N GLY A 15 -7.47 -39.68 15.24
CA GLY A 15 -6.99 -38.35 15.62
C GLY A 15 -6.65 -37.38 14.49
N GLU A 16 -7.65 -36.58 14.11
CA GLU A 16 -7.61 -35.14 13.77
C GLU A 16 -6.53 -34.56 12.85
N GLY A 17 -7.00 -33.85 11.81
CA GLY A 17 -6.17 -33.18 10.82
C GLY A 17 -5.51 -31.91 11.33
N ASP A 18 -4.23 -31.75 11.01
CA ASP A 18 -3.53 -30.49 11.06
C ASP A 18 -3.29 -29.98 9.64
N VAL A 19 -4.18 -29.11 9.17
CA VAL A 19 -3.85 -28.19 8.08
C VAL A 19 -2.92 -27.14 8.69
N VAL A 20 -1.61 -27.36 8.56
CA VAL A 20 -0.60 -26.32 8.79
C VAL A 20 -0.84 -25.21 7.77
N GLN A 21 -1.70 -24.26 8.12
CA GLN A 21 -1.77 -22.99 7.42
C GLN A 21 -0.50 -22.23 7.74
N LYS A 22 0.43 -22.26 6.79
CA LYS A 22 1.57 -21.36 6.69
C LYS A 22 1.06 -19.93 6.96
N PRO A 23 1.59 -19.18 7.94
CA PRO A 23 1.17 -17.81 8.15
C PRO A 23 1.48 -17.02 6.89
N SER A 24 0.41 -16.55 6.25
CA SER A 24 0.45 -15.60 5.15
C SER A 24 1.19 -14.36 5.64
N LYS A 25 2.35 -14.09 5.03
CA LYS A 25 3.08 -12.83 5.22
C LYS A 25 2.25 -11.72 4.56
N ILE A 26 1.29 -11.18 5.28
CA ILE A 26 0.71 -9.88 4.96
C ILE A 26 1.81 -8.87 5.30
N PRO A 27 2.31 -8.05 4.35
CA PRO A 27 3.20 -6.96 4.69
C PRO A 27 2.43 -6.00 5.61
N LYS A 28 2.85 -5.90 6.87
CA LYS A 28 2.35 -4.88 7.79
C LYS A 28 2.96 -3.55 7.38
N THR A 29 2.26 -2.79 6.55
CA THR A 29 2.69 -1.46 6.09
C THR A 29 2.25 -0.34 7.04
N SER A 30 1.96 -0.66 8.31
CA SER A 30 1.64 0.36 9.30
C SER A 30 2.89 1.18 9.59
N ILE A 31 2.88 2.44 9.14
CA ILE A 31 3.91 3.47 9.42
C ILE A 31 4.29 3.54 10.91
N TRP A 32 3.39 3.11 11.81
CA TRP A 32 3.51 3.23 13.26
C TRP A 32 3.99 1.95 13.98
N ASP A 33 4.21 0.84 13.27
CA ASP A 33 4.62 -0.43 13.88
C ASP A 33 6.16 -0.56 13.91
N THR A 34 6.82 0.30 14.70
CA THR A 34 8.29 0.36 14.84
C THR A 34 8.79 -0.60 15.92
N THR A 35 8.73 -1.91 15.66
CA THR A 35 9.33 -2.91 16.58
C THR A 35 10.51 -3.69 16.01
N ASP A 36 10.85 -3.59 14.72
CA ASP A 36 12.02 -4.28 14.18
C ASP A 36 13.02 -3.28 13.58
N GLU A 37 14.26 -3.28 14.11
CA GLU A 37 15.43 -2.57 13.58
C GLU A 37 15.92 -3.13 12.22
N GLU A 38 15.02 -3.72 11.42
CA GLU A 38 15.31 -4.01 10.01
C GLU A 38 15.17 -2.69 9.25
N SER A 39 16.31 -2.05 8.99
CA SER A 39 16.52 -0.87 8.12
C SER A 39 15.22 -0.15 7.72
N ILE A 40 14.90 0.97 8.36
CA ILE A 40 13.85 1.88 7.87
C ILE A 40 14.21 2.18 6.41
N GLN A 41 13.54 1.51 5.47
CA GLN A 41 13.78 1.73 4.06
C GLN A 41 13.42 3.20 3.80
N SER A 42 14.31 3.94 3.14
CA SER A 42 14.03 5.32 2.74
C SER A 42 12.71 5.38 1.98
N GLN A 43 11.77 6.18 2.48
CA GLN A 43 10.44 6.37 1.93
C GLN A 43 10.23 7.82 1.56
N LEU A 44 9.62 8.02 0.39
CA LEU A 44 9.04 9.29 -0.02
C LEU A 44 7.54 9.24 0.21
N ILE A 45 7.05 10.02 1.18
CA ILE A 45 5.64 10.06 1.55
C ILE A 45 5.04 11.34 0.98
N MET A 46 4.14 11.21 0.00
CA MET A 46 3.44 12.34 -0.61
C MET A 46 2.07 12.53 0.04
N SER A 47 1.64 13.77 0.23
CA SER A 47 0.27 14.12 0.59
C SER A 47 -0.35 14.98 -0.50
N VAL A 48 -1.58 14.65 -0.91
CA VAL A 48 -2.29 15.33 -2.00
C VAL A 48 -3.67 15.81 -1.56
N LEU A 49 -4.05 16.99 -2.05
CA LEU A 49 -5.36 17.59 -1.84
C LEU A 49 -5.82 18.29 -3.12
N TYR A 50 -7.01 17.95 -3.61
CA TYR A 50 -7.68 18.72 -4.65
C TYR A 50 -8.92 19.40 -4.08
N ASN A 51 -9.03 20.71 -4.27
CA ASN A 51 -10.19 21.50 -3.84
C ASN A 51 -10.35 22.75 -4.71
N GLY A 52 -11.59 23.09 -5.06
CA GLY A 52 -11.90 24.33 -5.79
C GLY A 52 -11.18 24.47 -7.15
N GLY A 53 -10.83 23.35 -7.81
CA GLY A 53 -10.08 23.38 -9.07
C GLY A 53 -8.57 23.53 -8.92
N CYS A 54 -8.07 23.53 -7.68
CA CYS A 54 -6.64 23.62 -7.38
C CYS A 54 -6.13 22.32 -6.75
N LEU A 55 -4.93 21.91 -7.16
CA LEU A 55 -4.17 20.83 -6.58
C LEU A 55 -3.08 21.41 -5.67
N GLY A 56 -3.09 21.00 -4.41
CA GLY A 56 -2.01 21.20 -3.45
C GLY A 56 -1.36 19.86 -3.11
N LEU A 57 -0.03 19.84 -3.02
CA LEU A 57 0.70 18.65 -2.60
C LEU A 57 1.97 18.98 -1.83
N SER A 58 2.42 18.00 -1.06
CA SER A 58 3.72 17.99 -0.41
C SER A 58 4.31 16.60 -0.42
N TYR A 59 5.62 16.47 -0.24
CA TYR A 59 6.26 15.19 -0.01
C TYR A 59 7.36 15.30 1.04
N TYR A 60 7.44 14.26 1.87
CA TYR A 60 8.40 14.11 2.95
C TYR A 60 9.35 12.97 2.63
N ASP A 61 10.64 13.26 2.64
CA ASP A 61 11.71 12.28 2.50
C ASP A 61 12.16 11.84 3.89
N THR A 62 11.95 10.57 4.23
CA THR A 62 12.30 10.04 5.56
C THR A 62 13.80 9.92 5.78
N GLU A 63 14.60 9.83 4.72
CA GLU A 63 16.06 9.71 4.80
C GLU A 63 16.71 11.08 5.03
N SER A 64 16.30 12.09 4.27
CA SER A 64 16.85 13.45 4.42
C SER A 64 16.12 14.31 5.47
N GLY A 65 14.92 13.90 5.89
CA GLY A 65 14.04 14.66 6.78
C GLY A 65 13.47 15.92 6.14
N GLN A 66 13.52 16.04 4.80
CA GLN A 66 13.07 17.23 4.09
C GLN A 66 11.58 17.15 3.75
N LEU A 67 10.87 18.27 4.00
CA LEU A 67 9.50 18.49 3.54
C LEU A 67 9.52 19.47 2.38
N CYS A 68 9.10 19.00 1.21
CA CYS A 68 8.92 19.81 0.02
C CYS A 68 7.44 20.09 -0.19
N ILE A 69 7.10 21.36 -0.42
CA ILE A 69 5.71 21.80 -0.61
C ILE A 69 5.61 22.42 -2.00
N MET A 70 4.62 21.97 -2.78
CA MET A 70 4.26 22.61 -4.03
C MET A 70 3.21 23.68 -3.75
N LEU A 71 3.38 24.86 -4.34
CA LEU A 71 2.33 25.88 -4.33
C LEU A 71 1.08 25.32 -5.03
N ASP A 72 -0.10 25.74 -4.57
CA ASP A 72 -1.36 25.33 -5.19
C ASP A 72 -1.39 25.73 -6.67
N VAL A 73 -1.73 24.78 -7.53
CA VAL A 73 -1.81 24.96 -8.98
C VAL A 73 -3.20 24.63 -9.49
N ALA A 74 -3.65 25.34 -10.52
CA ALA A 74 -4.88 24.98 -11.22
C ALA A 74 -4.71 23.59 -11.87
N GLU A 75 -5.69 22.72 -11.69
CA GLU A 75 -5.66 21.33 -12.14
C GLU A 75 -6.93 20.99 -12.94
N THR A 76 -6.80 20.03 -13.85
CA THR A 76 -7.91 19.57 -14.70
C THR A 76 -8.63 18.38 -14.07
N LYS A 77 -9.81 18.03 -14.60
CA LYS A 77 -10.57 16.85 -14.15
C LYS A 77 -9.88 15.52 -14.42
N ASP A 78 -8.87 15.53 -15.29
CA ASP A 78 -8.10 14.35 -15.67
C ASP A 78 -6.82 14.22 -14.82
N TYR A 79 -6.54 15.19 -13.94
CA TYR A 79 -5.43 15.20 -12.99
C TYR A 79 -4.05 14.97 -13.63
N GLU A 80 -3.83 15.64 -14.76
CA GLU A 80 -2.60 15.49 -15.54
C GLU A 80 -1.37 16.02 -14.79
N ILE A 81 -1.50 17.05 -13.95
CA ILE A 81 -0.39 17.55 -13.14
C ILE A 81 -0.07 16.54 -12.04
N LEU A 82 -1.08 16.05 -11.32
CA LEU A 82 -0.89 15.01 -10.29
C LEU A 82 -0.17 13.78 -10.84
N LYS A 83 -0.62 13.23 -11.97
CA LYS A 83 0.01 12.08 -12.64
C LYS A 83 1.49 12.34 -12.94
N ARG A 84 1.82 13.52 -13.48
CA ARG A 84 3.21 13.90 -13.79
C ARG A 84 4.06 14.04 -12.54
N VAL A 85 3.53 14.63 -11.46
CA VAL A 85 4.26 14.77 -10.21
C VAL A 85 4.52 13.42 -9.57
N ILE A 86 3.53 12.51 -9.55
CA ILE A 86 3.73 11.13 -9.06
C ILE A 86 4.83 10.43 -9.87
N MET A 87 4.80 10.56 -11.20
CA MET A 87 5.83 9.97 -12.07
C MET A 87 7.22 10.56 -11.84
N GLN A 88 7.32 11.87 -11.56
CA GLN A 88 8.61 12.53 -11.39
C GLN A 88 9.20 12.34 -9.98
N VAL A 89 8.35 12.31 -8.96
CA VAL A 89 8.75 12.18 -7.55
C VAL A 89 8.90 10.71 -7.15
N GLU A 90 8.16 9.80 -7.81
CA GLU A 90 8.11 8.38 -7.50
C GLU A 90 7.89 8.11 -6.00
N PRO A 91 6.81 8.66 -5.40
CA PRO A 91 6.57 8.48 -3.97
C PRO A 91 6.32 7.01 -3.64
N SER A 92 6.83 6.56 -2.51
CA SER A 92 6.55 5.22 -1.98
C SER A 92 5.09 5.11 -1.54
N ILE A 93 4.55 6.19 -0.96
CA ILE A 93 3.20 6.26 -0.41
C ILE A 93 2.56 7.59 -0.80
N VAL A 94 1.30 7.57 -1.23
CA VAL A 94 0.46 8.75 -1.45
C VAL A 94 -0.67 8.77 -0.43
N LEU A 95 -0.68 9.80 0.41
CA LEU A 95 -1.70 10.09 1.40
C LEU A 95 -2.77 11.01 0.80
N SER A 96 -4.03 10.60 0.89
CA SER A 96 -5.18 11.40 0.44
C SER A 96 -6.24 11.47 1.54
N SER A 97 -6.99 12.58 1.58
CA SER A 97 -8.14 12.72 2.47
C SER A 97 -9.34 11.88 1.98
N SER A 98 -10.11 11.33 2.92
CA SER A 98 -11.38 10.64 2.64
C SER A 98 -12.47 11.53 2.01
N LYS A 99 -12.33 12.86 2.07
CA LYS A 99 -13.25 13.82 1.44
C LYS A 99 -12.94 14.09 -0.04
N GLN A 100 -11.85 13.53 -0.56
CA GLN A 100 -11.48 13.72 -1.95
C GLN A 100 -12.48 13.04 -2.88
N ASN A 101 -12.72 13.65 -4.04
CA ASN A 101 -13.74 13.16 -4.95
C ASN A 101 -13.39 11.78 -5.52
N GLU A 102 -14.43 11.04 -5.94
CA GLU A 102 -14.30 9.65 -6.41
C GLU A 102 -13.35 9.54 -7.62
N ASN A 103 -13.37 10.53 -8.51
CA ASN A 103 -12.49 10.57 -9.68
C ASN A 103 -11.01 10.60 -9.26
N MET A 104 -10.62 11.47 -8.32
CA MET A 104 -9.24 11.52 -7.84
C MET A 104 -8.83 10.21 -7.16
N GLN A 105 -9.73 9.63 -6.35
CA GLN A 105 -9.46 8.35 -5.71
C GLN A 105 -9.28 7.23 -6.73
N GLN A 106 -10.05 7.23 -7.82
CA GLN A 106 -9.89 6.26 -8.90
C GLN A 106 -8.55 6.42 -9.60
N ILE A 107 -8.14 7.66 -9.93
CA ILE A 107 -6.85 7.93 -10.58
C ILE A 107 -5.69 7.49 -9.69
N LEU A 108 -5.72 7.75 -8.38
CA LEU A 108 -4.69 7.29 -7.46
C LEU A 108 -4.61 5.75 -7.42
N LYS A 109 -5.75 5.05 -7.46
CA LYS A 109 -5.79 3.59 -7.54
C LYS A 109 -5.22 3.09 -8.87
N ASP A 110 -5.56 3.74 -9.98
CA ASP A 110 -5.03 3.38 -11.30
C ASP A 110 -3.50 3.56 -11.35
N CYS A 111 -2.98 4.59 -10.66
CA CYS A 111 -1.54 4.80 -10.49
C CYS A 111 -0.86 3.77 -9.57
N SER A 112 -1.61 3.02 -8.75
CA SER A 112 -1.09 1.97 -7.85
C SER A 112 -1.07 0.57 -8.46
N SER A 113 -1.80 0.34 -9.56
CA SER A 113 -1.88 -0.96 -10.21
C SER A 113 -0.78 -1.11 -11.28
N PRO A 114 0.09 -2.12 -11.20
CA PRO A 114 1.03 -2.43 -12.28
C PRO A 114 0.35 -3.02 -13.52
N GLU A 115 -0.93 -3.42 -13.43
CA GLU A 115 -1.71 -4.00 -14.52
C GLU A 115 -2.88 -3.06 -14.85
N GLY A 116 -2.68 -2.15 -15.80
CA GLY A 116 -3.73 -1.27 -16.32
C GLY A 116 -4.10 -1.64 -17.76
N ASP A 117 -5.26 -2.27 -17.96
CA ASP A 117 -5.84 -2.65 -19.27
C ASP A 117 -6.37 -1.45 -20.09
N THR A 118 -5.81 -0.26 -19.88
CA THR A 118 -6.21 0.98 -20.56
C THR A 118 -5.00 1.85 -20.86
N GLY A 119 -3.99 1.32 -21.57
CA GLY A 119 -2.92 2.14 -22.16
C GLY A 119 -2.24 3.12 -21.21
N SER A 120 -2.26 2.85 -19.90
CA SER A 120 -1.65 3.69 -18.88
C SER A 120 -0.16 3.42 -18.95
N ILE A 121 0.59 4.42 -19.43
CA ILE A 121 2.05 4.41 -19.53
C ILE A 121 2.69 4.44 -18.10
N PHE A 122 1.88 4.46 -17.05
CA PHE A 122 2.27 4.74 -15.68
C PHE A 122 2.21 3.47 -14.82
N ALA A 123 3.28 2.67 -14.86
CA ALA A 123 3.49 1.59 -13.91
C ALA A 123 4.35 2.11 -12.73
N CYS A 124 3.75 2.89 -11.84
CA CYS A 124 4.40 3.22 -10.56
C CYS A 124 3.88 2.26 -9.49
N SER A 125 4.77 1.60 -8.75
CA SER A 125 4.38 0.76 -7.61
C SER A 125 4.17 1.62 -6.37
N ILE A 126 3.15 2.49 -6.39
CA ILE A 126 2.84 3.36 -5.25
C ILE A 126 1.80 2.71 -4.32
N SER A 127 1.97 2.88 -3.01
CA SER A 127 0.90 2.64 -2.04
C SER A 127 0.00 3.88 -1.94
N VAL A 128 -1.33 3.69 -1.83
CA VAL A 128 -2.28 4.79 -1.61
C VAL A 128 -2.99 4.59 -0.29
N GLU A 129 -2.85 5.55 0.62
CA GLU A 129 -3.53 5.54 1.92
C GLU A 129 -4.55 6.67 2.01
N VAL A 130 -5.80 6.30 2.29
CA VAL A 130 -6.89 7.25 2.50
C VAL A 130 -7.04 7.51 4.00
N LEU A 131 -6.72 8.73 4.42
CA LEU A 131 -6.79 9.15 5.81
C LEU A 131 -8.14 9.80 6.13
N PRO A 132 -8.65 9.62 7.36
CA PRO A 132 -9.86 10.30 7.79
C PRO A 132 -9.67 11.81 7.71
N SER A 133 -10.73 12.51 7.32
CA SER A 133 -10.68 13.96 7.24
C SER A 133 -10.67 14.57 8.63
N VAL A 134 -9.60 15.27 8.96
CA VAL A 134 -9.52 16.08 10.17
C VAL A 134 -10.14 17.44 9.88
N GLU A 135 -11.22 17.77 10.59
CA GLU A 135 -11.73 19.13 10.67
C GLU A 135 -10.98 19.83 11.79
N PHE A 136 -10.10 20.77 11.46
CA PHE A 136 -9.53 21.65 12.47
C PHE A 136 -10.54 22.75 12.76
N SER A 137 -11.35 22.55 13.81
CA SER A 137 -12.24 23.60 14.31
C SER A 137 -11.41 24.85 14.65
N LYS A 138 -11.73 25.97 14.00
CA LYS A 138 -11.18 27.30 14.34
C LYS A 138 -11.73 27.81 15.65
#